data_AF-S4P304-F1
#
_entry.id   AF-S4P304-F1
#
_cell.length_a   1.000
_cell.length_b   1.000
_cell.length_c   1.000
_cell.angle_alpha   90.00
_cell.angle_beta   90.00
_cell.angle_gamma   90.00
#
_symmetry.space_group_name_H-M   'P 1'
#
loop_
_entity.id
_entity.type
_entity.pdbx_description
1 polymer ?
#
loop_
_entity_poly.entity_id
_entity_poly.type
_entity_poly.pdbx_seq_one_letter_code
_entity_poly.pdbx_strand_id
1 'polypeptide(L)'
;MQGAIPATSPTSNIAGQFNAFRAFVLSALAGLQQQVELLAKQTDQLEMRSRRKMLLVHGISESKDENLVATVTSSLSNHLKLTEL
;
A
#
# COMPACT_ATOMS: atom_id res chain seq x y z
N MET A 1 -62.10 -28.53 -8.89
CA MET A 1 -61.56 -27.37 -9.62
C MET A 1 -60.12 -27.15 -9.13
N GLN A 2 -59.13 -27.63 -9.89
CA GLN A 2 -57.71 -27.55 -9.54
C GLN A 2 -57.08 -26.47 -10.42
N GLY A 3 -56.78 -25.30 -9.86
CA GLY A 3 -56.05 -24.25 -10.56
C GLY A 3 -54.56 -24.58 -10.55
N ALA A 4 -54.01 -24.97 -11.70
CA ALA A 4 -52.57 -25.11 -11.86
C ALA A 4 -51.92 -23.74 -11.82
N ILE A 5 -51.04 -23.52 -10.84
CA ILE A 5 -50.16 -22.36 -10.80
C ILE A 5 -49.07 -22.60 -11.86
N PRO A 6 -48.93 -21.76 -12.90
CA PRO A 6 -47.89 -21.99 -13.90
C PRO A 6 -46.53 -21.84 -13.23
N ALA A 7 -45.69 -22.87 -13.34
CA ALA A 7 -44.30 -22.81 -12.90
C ALA A 7 -43.59 -21.71 -13.69
N THR A 8 -43.28 -20.59 -13.03
CA THR A 8 -42.44 -19.53 -13.58
C THR A 8 -41.07 -20.13 -13.87
N SER A 9 -40.68 -20.16 -15.14
CA SER A 9 -39.43 -20.79 -15.57
C SER A 9 -38.24 -20.18 -14.83
N PRO A 10 -37.34 -20.98 -14.23
CA PRO A 10 -36.19 -20.49 -13.43
C PRO A 10 -35.20 -19.64 -14.26
N THR A 11 -35.36 -19.61 -15.58
CA THR A 11 -34.55 -18.82 -16.53
C THR A 11 -35.11 -17.43 -16.79
N SER A 12 -36.33 -17.11 -16.34
CA SER A 12 -37.03 -15.86 -16.66
C SER A 12 -36.33 -14.59 -16.16
N ASN A 13 -35.38 -14.70 -15.23
CA ASN A 13 -34.62 -13.55 -14.67
C ASN A 13 -33.10 -13.81 -14.53
N ILE A 14 -32.54 -14.75 -15.31
CA ILE A 14 -31.11 -15.11 -15.24
C ILE A 14 -30.19 -13.91 -15.52
N ALA A 15 -30.57 -13.03 -16.45
CA ALA A 15 -29.80 -11.84 -16.78
C ALA A 15 -29.77 -10.82 -15.63
N GLY A 16 -30.90 -10.64 -14.92
CA GLY A 16 -30.97 -9.77 -13.75
C GLY A 16 -30.13 -10.30 -12.59
N GLN A 17 -30.21 -11.60 -12.32
CA GLN A 17 -29.40 -12.27 -11.30
C GLN A 17 -27.90 -12.20 -11.62
N PHE A 18 -27.52 -12.44 -12.88
CA PHE A 18 -26.14 -12.32 -13.33
C PHE A 18 -25.60 -10.90 -13.15
N ASN A 19 -26.38 -9.88 -13.54
CA ASN A 19 -25.96 -8.49 -13.40
C ASN A 19 -25.82 -8.09 -11.92
N ALA A 20 -26.72 -8.53 -11.05
CA ALA A 20 -26.61 -8.30 -9.61
C ALA A 20 -25.37 -8.97 -9.01
N PHE A 21 -25.10 -10.23 -9.38
CA PHE A 21 -23.91 -10.95 -8.95
C PHE A 21 -22.63 -10.26 -9.45
N ARG A 22 -22.58 -9.87 -10.73
CA ARG A 22 -21.45 -9.16 -11.32
C ARG A 22 -21.17 -7.85 -10.58
N ALA A 23 -22.20 -7.06 -10.32
CA ALA A 23 -22.08 -5.79 -9.60
C ALA A 23 -21.56 -6.01 -8.17
N PHE A 24 -22.07 -7.04 -7.48
CA PHE A 24 -21.58 -7.44 -6.16
C PHE A 24 -20.10 -7.81 -6.19
N VAL A 25 -19.67 -8.69 -7.11
CA VAL A 25 -18.27 -9.12 -7.21
C VAL A 25 -17.35 -7.93 -7.48
N LEU A 26 -17.72 -7.05 -8.42
CA LEU A 26 -16.91 -5.86 -8.72
C LEU A 26 -16.82 -4.92 -7.52
N SER A 27 -17.91 -4.72 -6.78
CA SER A 27 -17.93 -3.91 -5.57
C SER A 27 -17.06 -4.51 -4.47
N ALA A 28 -17.13 -5.83 -4.26
CA ALA A 28 -16.29 -6.53 -3.30
C ALA A 28 -14.80 -6.43 -3.64
N LEU A 29 -14.44 -6.59 -4.93
CA LEU A 29 -13.06 -6.45 -5.39
C LEU A 29 -12.55 -5.01 -5.24
N ALA A 30 -13.36 -4.00 -5.57
CA ALA A 30 -13.02 -2.60 -5.37
C ALA A 30 -12.81 -2.29 -3.87
N GLY A 31 -13.67 -2.81 -2.99
CA GLY A 31 -13.52 -2.68 -1.55
C GLY A 31 -12.22 -3.32 -1.05
N LEU A 32 -11.89 -4.52 -1.53
CA LEU A 32 -10.64 -5.20 -1.17
C LEU A 32 -9.41 -4.40 -1.64
N GLN A 33 -9.45 -3.86 -2.86
CA GLN A 33 -8.37 -3.02 -3.38
C GLN A 33 -8.12 -1.80 -2.48
N GLN A 34 -9.18 -1.11 -2.07
CA GLN A 34 -9.08 0.05 -1.17
C GLN A 34 -8.51 -0.34 0.20
N GLN A 35 -8.91 -1.50 0.75
CA GLN A 35 -8.37 -2.00 2.01
C GLN A 35 -6.87 -2.32 1.90
N VAL A 36 -6.44 -2.96 0.82
CA VAL A 36 -5.02 -3.24 0.57
C VAL A 36 -4.21 -1.94 0.45
N GLU A 37 -4.73 -0.94 -0.27
CA GLU A 37 -4.07 0.36 -0.39
C GLU A 37 -3.94 1.08 0.97
N LEU A 38 -4.99 1.02 1.80
CA LEU A 38 -4.95 1.58 3.15
C LEU A 38 -3.89 0.89 4.01
N LEU A 39 -3.85 -0.45 3.98
CA LEU A 39 -2.86 -1.22 4.73
C LEU A 39 -1.44 -0.91 4.27
N ALA A 40 -1.20 -0.81 2.96
CA ALA A 40 0.12 -0.45 2.43
C ALA A 40 0.58 0.92 2.96
N LYS A 41 -0.30 1.92 2.96
CA LYS A 41 -0.02 3.26 3.51
C LYS A 41 0.26 3.21 5.01
N GLN A 42 -0.50 2.42 5.77
CA GLN A 42 -0.31 2.28 7.21
C GLN A 42 1.01 1.59 7.54
N THR A 43 1.41 0.57 6.78
CA THR A 43 2.70 -0.11 6.94
C THR A 43 3.84 0.87 6.69
N ASP A 44 3.81 1.64 5.60
CA ASP A 44 4.83 2.65 5.32
C ASP A 44 4.91 3.70 6.45
N GLN A 45 3.76 4.19 6.92
CA GLN A 45 3.72 5.11 8.06
C GLN A 45 4.30 4.50 9.34
N LEU A 46 4.04 3.22 9.61
CA LEU A 46 4.60 2.51 10.76
C LEU A 46 6.11 2.34 10.63
N GLU A 47 6.61 2.01 9.44
CA GLU A 47 8.05 1.95 9.17
C GLU A 47 8.70 3.32 9.32
N MET A 48 8.14 4.38 8.72
CA MET A 48 8.64 5.74 8.85
C MET A 48 8.58 6.23 10.30
N ARG A 49 7.54 5.85 11.06
CA ARG A 49 7.42 6.11 12.50
C ARG A 49 8.45 5.34 13.32
N SER A 50 8.80 4.12 12.92
CA SER A 50 9.84 3.32 13.56
C SER A 50 11.22 3.94 13.33
N ARG A 51 11.49 4.43 12.12
CA ARG A 51 12.74 5.12 11.70
C ARG A 51 12.86 6.56 12.22
N ARG A 52 12.18 6.90 13.33
CA ARG A 52 12.33 8.23 13.95
C ARG A 52 13.79 8.43 14.38
N LYS A 53 14.33 9.62 14.06
CA LYS A 53 15.72 10.04 14.36
C LYS A 53 16.81 9.32 13.56
N MET A 54 16.47 8.69 12.43
CA MET A 54 17.45 8.25 11.44
C MET A 54 17.56 9.26 10.30
N LEU A 55 18.78 9.56 9.87
CA LEU A 55 19.08 10.31 8.66
C LEU A 55 19.73 9.35 7.66
N LEU A 56 19.12 9.20 6.47
CA LEU A 56 19.72 8.45 5.38
C LEU A 56 20.58 9.41 4.55
N VAL A 57 21.88 9.18 4.55
CA VAL A 57 22.86 9.95 3.77
C VAL A 57 23.28 9.11 2.57
N HIS A 58 23.20 9.70 1.38
CA HIS A 58 23.46 9.03 0.11
C HIS A 58 24.68 9.67 -0.55
N GLY A 59 25.36 8.94 -1.44
CA GLY A 59 26.49 9.48 -2.20
C GLY A 59 27.82 9.52 -1.44
N ILE A 60 27.95 8.73 -0.37
CA ILE A 60 29.23 8.50 0.31
C ILE A 60 29.95 7.34 -0.39
N SER A 61 31.22 7.54 -0.72
CA SER A 61 32.04 6.48 -1.34
C SER A 61 32.36 5.39 -0.32
N GLU A 62 32.10 4.14 -0.68
CA GLU A 62 32.42 2.97 0.15
C GLU A 62 33.94 2.72 0.18
N SER A 63 34.45 2.28 1.33
CA SER A 63 35.86 1.90 1.51
C SER A 63 35.99 0.60 2.32
N LYS A 64 37.06 -0.16 2.12
CA LYS A 64 37.29 -1.42 2.86
C LYS A 64 37.61 -1.18 4.35
N ASP A 65 38.24 -0.05 4.66
CA ASP A 65 38.58 0.38 6.02
C ASP A 65 37.76 1.64 6.40
N GLU A 66 36.43 1.54 6.33
CA GLU A 66 35.55 2.70 6.47
C GLU A 66 35.34 3.12 7.93
N ASN A 67 35.76 4.36 8.25
CA ASN A 67 35.29 5.06 9.45
C ASN A 67 34.04 5.87 9.10
N LEU A 68 32.88 5.20 9.18
CA LEU A 68 31.59 5.77 8.81
C LEU A 68 31.30 7.11 9.51
N VAL A 69 31.60 7.20 10.80
CA VAL A 69 31.31 8.41 11.59
C VAL A 69 32.12 9.59 11.05
N ALA A 70 33.44 9.43 10.91
CA ALA A 70 34.31 10.50 10.43
C ALA A 70 33.99 10.93 8.99
N THR A 71 33.66 9.97 8.13
CA THR A 71 33.29 10.25 6.73
C THR A 71 31.97 11.02 6.65
N VAL A 72 30.96 10.60 7.42
CA VAL A 72 29.64 11.25 7.45
C VAL A 72 29.74 12.66 8.05
N THR A 73 30.41 12.84 9.21
CA THR A 73 30.55 14.18 9.82
C THR A 73 31.35 15.11 8.93
N SER A 74 32.47 14.67 8.36
CA SER A 74 33.26 15.50 7.43
C SER A 74 32.45 15.92 6.21
N SER A 75 31.69 14.98 5.62
CA SER A 75 30.81 15.27 4.48
C SER A 75 29.74 16.31 4.86
N LEU A 76 29.02 16.09 5.96
CA LEU A 76 27.99 17.02 6.41
C LEU A 76 28.57 18.41 6.74
N SER A 77 29.69 18.49 7.46
CA SER A 77 30.34 19.76 7.81
C SER A 77 30.76 20.55 6.56
N ASN A 78 31.31 19.87 5.56
CA ASN A 78 31.72 20.49 4.30
C ASN A 78 30.51 21.02 3.49
N HIS A 79 29.44 20.23 3.40
CA HIS A 79 28.27 20.59 2.60
C HIS A 79 27.36 21.62 3.29
N LEU A 80 27.22 21.54 4.61
CA LEU A 80 26.34 22.41 5.40
C LEU A 80 27.05 23.61 6.01
N LYS A 81 28.38 23.71 5.88
CA LYS A 81 29.23 24.76 6.48
C LYS A 81 29.07 24.83 8.00
N LEU A 82 28.95 23.68 8.65
CA LEU A 82 28.83 23.58 10.09
C LEU A 82 30.24 23.54 10.70
N THR A 83 30.47 24.41 11.68
CA THR A 83 31.80 24.58 12.30
C THR A 83 32.15 23.41 13.24
N GLU A 84 31.15 22.72 13.80
CA GLU A 84 31.31 21.53 14.66
C GLU A 84 30.15 20.54 14.46
N LEU A 85 30.49 19.26 14.26
CA LEU A 85 29.58 18.11 14.12
C LEU A 85 30.24 16.85 14.67
#